data_AF-A0A7V6WH73-F1
#
_entry.id   AF-A0A7V6WH73-F1
#
_cell.length_a   1.000
_cell.length_b   1.000
_cell.length_c   1.000
_cell.angle_alpha   90.00
_cell.angle_beta   90.00
_cell.angle_gamma   90.00
#
_symmetry.space_group_name_H-M   'P 1'
#
loop_
_entity.id
_entity.type
_entity.pdbx_description
1 polymer ?
#
loop_
_entity_poly.entity_id
_entity_poly.type
_entity_poly.pdbx_seq_one_letter_code
_entity_poly.pdbx_strand_id
1 'polypeptide(L)'
;MIQRYRFVLIAVLLIVLLGTISSIFLLQKEEKVLETVMGEEPAGEDTLQVQGSWTLVRNSNEVRLLGRLVAAEATGEPYEGQVAVAAVLLNRVKHPSFPNTIQGVIYQPLAFESVINGHIWRVTNLTQANRAAQAAINGWDPTYGALYFWNPSKPVSPWIWTRRIVRQIGRHV
;
A
#
# COMPACT_ATOMS: atom_id res chain seq x y z
N MET A 1 45.61 -33.43 -55.60
CA MET A 1 45.19 -33.91 -54.27
C MET A 1 45.07 -32.79 -53.24
N ILE A 2 46.01 -31.84 -53.15
CA ILE A 2 46.07 -30.75 -52.14
C ILE A 2 44.89 -29.75 -52.18
N GLN A 3 44.34 -29.41 -53.36
CA GLN A 3 43.27 -28.40 -53.48
C GLN A 3 41.96 -28.82 -52.81
N ARG A 4 41.61 -30.12 -52.84
CA ARG A 4 40.38 -30.64 -52.21
C ARG A 4 40.41 -30.53 -50.69
N TYR A 5 41.58 -30.75 -50.07
CA TYR A 5 41.75 -30.58 -48.63
C TYR A 5 41.63 -29.12 -48.19
N ARG A 6 42.09 -28.17 -49.01
CA ARG A 6 41.95 -26.73 -48.71
C ARG A 6 40.48 -26.30 -48.66
N PHE A 7 39.64 -26.79 -49.59
CA PHE A 7 38.20 -26.50 -49.57
C PHE A 7 37.50 -27.11 -48.35
N VAL A 8 37.84 -28.35 -47.98
CA VAL A 8 37.25 -29.01 -46.80
C VAL A 8 37.68 -28.30 -45.51
N LEU A 9 38.95 -27.89 -45.39
CA LEU A 9 39.44 -27.17 -44.22
C LEU A 9 38.75 -25.81 -44.04
N ILE A 10 38.55 -25.06 -45.14
CA ILE A 10 37.85 -23.78 -45.14
C ILE A 10 36.37 -23.96 -44.78
N ALA A 11 35.70 -24.99 -45.31
CA ALA A 11 34.31 -25.29 -44.98
C ALA A 11 34.12 -25.64 -43.49
N VAL A 12 35.03 -26.44 -42.91
CA VAL A 12 35.00 -26.78 -41.48
C VAL A 12 35.25 -25.54 -40.62
N LEU A 13 36.23 -24.70 -40.99
CA LEU A 13 36.50 -23.44 -40.28
C LEU A 13 35.30 -22.48 -40.32
N LEU A 14 34.61 -22.38 -41.46
CA LEU A 14 33.41 -21.55 -41.59
C LEU A 14 32.24 -22.07 -40.75
N ILE A 15 32.03 -23.40 -40.68
CA ILE A 15 30.97 -23.99 -39.85
C ILE A 15 31.25 -23.75 -38.37
N VAL A 16 32.49 -23.93 -37.93
CA VAL A 16 32.89 -23.66 -36.53
C VAL A 16 32.75 -22.17 -36.21
N LEU A 17 33.17 -21.28 -37.11
CA LEU A 17 33.05 -19.83 -36.95
C LEU A 17 31.59 -19.36 -36.90
N LEU A 18 30.73 -19.87 -37.78
CA LEU A 18 29.31 -19.52 -37.77
C LEU A 18 28.60 -20.04 -36.50
N GLY A 19 28.98 -21.23 -36.02
CA GLY A 19 28.47 -21.78 -34.77
C GLY A 19 28.83 -20.94 -33.54
N THR A 20 30.07 -20.47 -33.45
CA THR A 20 30.50 -19.64 -32.31
C THR A 20 29.85 -18.26 -32.33
N ILE A 21 29.69 -17.63 -33.50
CA ILE A 21 29.00 -16.34 -33.63
C ILE A 21 27.54 -16.45 -33.19
N SER A 22 26.83 -17.53 -33.56
CA SER A 22 25.44 -17.74 -33.15
C SER A 22 25.30 -17.92 -31.64
N SER A 23 26.23 -18.64 -30.98
CA SER A 23 26.22 -18.81 -29.52
C SER A 23 26.53 -17.49 -28.79
N ILE A 24 27.47 -16.69 -29.29
CA ILE A 24 27.77 -15.36 -28.71
C ILE A 24 26.57 -14.42 -28.84
N PHE A 25 25.87 -14.44 -29.97
CA PHE A 25 24.66 -13.64 -30.18
C PHE A 25 23.49 -14.07 -29.26
N LEU A 26 23.34 -15.38 -29.00
CA LEU A 26 22.34 -15.87 -28.04
C LEU A 26 22.69 -15.47 -26.60
N LEU A 27 23.97 -15.52 -26.21
CA LEU A 27 24.40 -15.07 -24.89
C LEU A 27 24.23 -13.55 -24.70
N GLN A 28 24.52 -12.74 -25.72
CA GLN A 28 24.25 -11.29 -25.70
C GLN A 28 22.75 -10.97 -25.63
N LYS A 29 21.88 -11.84 -26.16
CA LYS A 29 20.43 -11.67 -26.08
C LYS A 29 19.91 -11.86 -24.65
N GLU A 30 20.46 -12.80 -23.89
CA GLU A 30 20.07 -13.02 -22.49
C GLU A 30 20.61 -11.94 -21.55
N GLU A 31 21.83 -11.46 -21.76
CA GLU A 31 22.40 -10.34 -20.98
C GLU A 31 21.63 -9.02 -21.22
N LYS A 32 21.26 -8.73 -22.48
CA LYS A 32 20.43 -7.55 -22.81
C LYS A 32 19.02 -7.61 -22.22
N VAL A 33 18.45 -8.81 -22.07
CA VAL A 33 17.16 -9.01 -21.40
C VAL A 33 17.27 -8.75 -19.90
N LEU A 34 18.37 -9.15 -19.25
CA LEU A 34 18.59 -8.88 -17.83
C LEU A 34 18.88 -7.40 -17.53
N GLU A 35 19.60 -6.71 -18.41
CA GLU A 35 19.82 -5.26 -18.29
C GLU A 35 18.52 -4.45 -18.47
N THR A 36 17.66 -4.87 -19.42
CA THR A 36 16.32 -4.27 -19.63
C THR A 36 15.40 -4.45 -18.41
N VAL A 37 15.62 -5.49 -17.59
CA VAL A 37 14.78 -5.78 -16.42
C VAL A 37 15.26 -5.05 -15.15
N MET A 38 16.48 -4.50 -15.13
CA MET A 38 17.06 -3.86 -13.93
C MET A 38 17.57 -2.42 -14.11
N GLY A 39 17.34 -1.78 -15.26
CA GLY A 39 17.86 -0.42 -15.52
C GLY A 39 16.81 0.53 -16.07
N GLU A 40 15.94 1.08 -15.21
CA GLU A 40 15.34 2.39 -15.41
C GLU A 40 14.84 2.94 -14.07
N GLU A 41 15.63 3.83 -13.47
CA GLU A 41 15.19 4.73 -12.41
C GLU A 41 14.77 6.04 -13.09
N PRO A 42 13.48 6.42 -13.13
CA PRO A 42 13.12 7.72 -13.67
C PRO A 42 13.19 8.79 -12.57
N ALA A 43 14.22 9.62 -12.67
CA ALA A 43 14.26 10.94 -12.06
C ALA A 43 13.36 11.91 -12.83
N GLY A 44 12.34 12.45 -12.16
CA GLY A 44 11.80 13.80 -12.40
C GLY A 44 10.84 14.02 -13.60
N GLU A 45 9.58 14.30 -13.23
CA GLU A 45 8.75 15.39 -13.77
C GLU A 45 8.23 15.30 -15.22
N ASP A 46 7.05 14.69 -15.38
CA ASP A 46 5.80 15.35 -15.82
C ASP A 46 4.73 14.26 -16.06
N THR A 47 4.08 13.79 -14.99
CA THR A 47 2.94 12.86 -15.12
C THR A 47 1.64 13.56 -14.72
N LEU A 48 0.95 13.99 -15.77
CA LEU A 48 -0.45 14.36 -15.78
C LEU A 48 -1.31 13.36 -15.00
N GLN A 49 -2.30 13.92 -14.30
CA GLN A 49 -3.16 13.25 -13.34
C GLN A 49 -3.84 12.00 -13.90
N VAL A 50 -3.41 10.83 -13.40
CA VAL A 50 -4.28 9.65 -13.32
C VAL A 50 -4.68 9.50 -11.86
N GLN A 51 -5.74 10.23 -11.50
CA GLN A 51 -6.41 10.13 -10.22
C GLN A 51 -7.01 8.75 -10.01
N GLY A 52 -6.75 8.22 -8.82
CA GLY A 52 -7.72 7.42 -8.10
C GLY A 52 -7.42 5.93 -8.09
N SER A 53 -7.47 5.39 -6.88
CA SER A 53 -7.64 3.97 -6.58
C SER A 53 -6.33 3.14 -6.49
N TRP A 54 -5.95 2.82 -5.25
CA TRP A 54 -5.25 1.60 -4.79
C TRP A 54 -3.75 1.58 -4.43
N THR A 55 -2.98 2.67 -4.56
CA THR A 55 -1.53 2.61 -4.21
C THR A 55 -1.18 3.01 -2.76
N LEU A 56 -2.15 3.43 -1.95
CA LEU A 56 -1.87 4.02 -0.62
C LEU A 56 -1.81 3.02 0.56
N VAL A 57 -2.10 1.74 0.34
CA VAL A 57 -1.93 0.69 1.36
C VAL A 57 -1.39 -0.57 0.69
N ARG A 58 -0.06 -0.67 0.54
CA ARG A 58 0.56 -1.82 -0.15
C ARG A 58 1.48 -2.66 0.74
N ASN A 59 1.74 -2.23 1.98
CA ASN A 59 2.60 -2.99 2.89
C ASN A 59 1.78 -3.70 3.98
N SER A 60 2.06 -4.98 4.24
CA SER A 60 1.46 -5.77 5.33
C SER A 60 1.63 -5.08 6.70
N ASN A 61 2.69 -4.28 6.86
CA ASN A 61 2.92 -3.46 8.05
C ASN A 61 1.87 -2.36 8.24
N GLU A 62 1.40 -1.73 7.16
CA GLU A 62 0.39 -0.66 7.23
C GLU A 62 -0.99 -1.22 7.55
N VAL A 63 -1.35 -2.34 6.94
CA VAL A 63 -2.59 -3.07 7.26
C VAL A 63 -2.59 -3.49 8.72
N ARG A 64 -1.46 -3.99 9.23
CA ARG A 64 -1.31 -4.39 10.63
C ARG A 64 -1.36 -3.18 11.57
N LEU A 65 -0.76 -2.05 11.21
CA LEU A 65 -0.81 -0.83 11.99
C LEU A 65 -2.24 -0.28 12.06
N LEU A 66 -2.94 -0.25 10.93
CA LEU A 66 -4.35 0.13 10.86
C LEU A 66 -5.23 -0.81 11.69
N GLY A 67 -5.01 -2.12 11.59
CA GLY A 67 -5.70 -3.11 12.41
C GLY A 67 -5.47 -2.94 13.91
N ARG A 68 -4.24 -2.58 14.33
CA ARG A 68 -3.95 -2.25 15.74
C ARG A 68 -4.72 -1.02 16.21
N LEU A 69 -4.78 0.04 15.40
CA LEU A 69 -5.57 1.22 15.73
C LEU A 69 -7.06 0.86 15.86
N VAL A 70 -7.61 0.13 14.89
CA VAL A 70 -9.01 -0.31 14.90
C VAL A 70 -9.32 -1.12 16.16
N ALA A 71 -8.43 -2.06 16.53
CA ALA A 71 -8.58 -2.80 17.78
C ALA A 71 -8.56 -1.85 18.99
N ALA A 72 -7.66 -0.88 19.01
CA ALA A 72 -7.53 0.03 20.16
C ALA A 72 -8.70 1.02 20.31
N GLU A 73 -9.29 1.48 19.20
CA GLU A 73 -10.36 2.49 19.19
C GLU A 73 -11.77 1.89 19.16
N ALA A 74 -11.93 0.69 18.59
CA ALA A 74 -13.24 0.09 18.32
C ALA A 74 -13.41 -1.34 18.89
N THR A 75 -12.61 -1.73 19.89
CA THR A 75 -12.87 -2.98 20.63
C THR A 75 -14.27 -2.92 21.27
N GLY A 76 -15.06 -3.97 21.02
CA GLY A 76 -16.44 -4.10 21.52
C GLY A 76 -17.49 -3.37 20.68
N GLU A 77 -17.09 -2.65 19.63
CA GLU A 77 -18.03 -2.10 18.64
C GLU A 77 -18.51 -3.20 17.67
N PRO A 78 -19.71 -3.03 17.06
CA PRO A 78 -20.12 -3.88 15.94
C PRO A 78 -19.07 -3.85 14.82
N TYR A 79 -19.04 -4.90 13.99
CA TYR A 79 -18.07 -4.98 12.89
C TYR A 79 -18.13 -3.76 11.96
N GLU A 80 -19.33 -3.24 11.67
CA GLU A 80 -19.52 -1.99 10.91
C GLU A 80 -18.81 -0.80 11.58
N GLY A 81 -18.80 -0.71 12.91
CA GLY A 81 -18.09 0.34 13.67
C GLY A 81 -16.57 0.20 13.61
N GLN A 82 -16.05 -1.02 13.55
CA GLN A 82 -14.62 -1.27 13.33
C GLN A 82 -14.19 -0.87 11.91
N VAL A 83 -15.03 -1.16 10.91
CA VAL A 83 -14.81 -0.70 9.52
C VAL A 83 -14.90 0.82 9.45
N ALA A 84 -15.84 1.43 10.17
CA ALA A 84 -16.00 2.88 10.24
C ALA A 84 -14.74 3.61 10.72
N VAL A 85 -14.11 3.15 11.80
CA VAL A 85 -12.86 3.75 12.31
C VAL A 85 -11.73 3.64 11.27
N ALA A 86 -11.60 2.48 10.63
CA ALA A 86 -10.61 2.31 9.56
C ALA A 86 -10.88 3.25 8.37
N ALA A 87 -12.14 3.38 7.97
CA ALA A 87 -12.55 4.24 6.87
C ALA A 87 -12.28 5.72 7.17
N VAL A 88 -12.59 6.20 8.38
CA VAL A 88 -12.28 7.59 8.80
C VAL A 88 -10.79 7.89 8.67
N LEU A 89 -9.92 6.96 9.09
CA LEU A 89 -8.48 7.14 8.91
C LEU A 89 -8.09 7.23 7.45
N LEU A 90 -8.59 6.33 6.60
CA LEU A 90 -8.32 6.35 5.16
C LEU A 90 -8.87 7.61 4.48
N ASN A 91 -10.00 8.15 4.97
CA ASN A 91 -10.55 9.41 4.52
C ASN A 91 -9.64 10.58 4.89
N ARG A 92 -9.04 10.57 6.09
CA ARG A 92 -8.00 11.54 6.48
C ARG A 92 -6.79 11.45 5.55
N VAL A 93 -6.28 10.25 5.29
CA VAL A 93 -5.14 10.06 4.35
C VAL A 93 -5.42 10.66 2.97
N LYS A 94 -6.68 10.62 2.51
CA LYS A 94 -7.11 11.20 1.22
C LYS A 94 -7.41 12.69 1.27
N HIS A 95 -7.57 13.28 2.45
CA HIS A 95 -8.06 14.65 2.62
C HIS A 95 -6.89 15.64 2.75
N PRO A 96 -6.89 16.76 2.01
CA PRO A 96 -5.74 17.68 1.94
C PRO A 96 -5.36 18.35 3.28
N SER A 97 -6.28 18.39 4.25
CA SER A 97 -6.01 18.93 5.60
C SER A 97 -5.29 17.96 6.55
N PHE A 98 -4.94 16.76 6.09
CA PHE A 98 -4.28 15.74 6.90
C PHE A 98 -3.04 15.20 6.18
N PRO A 99 -2.11 14.56 6.92
CA PRO A 99 -1.01 13.82 6.31
C PRO A 99 -1.50 12.76 5.33
N ASN A 100 -0.75 12.56 4.25
CA ASN A 100 -1.08 11.65 3.16
C ASN A 100 -0.57 10.21 3.36
N THR A 101 -0.25 9.82 4.61
CA THR A 101 0.20 8.46 4.96
C THR A 101 -0.52 7.96 6.21
N ILE A 102 -0.69 6.64 6.33
CA ILE A 102 -1.33 6.02 7.50
C ILE A 102 -0.59 6.38 8.79
N GLN A 103 0.73 6.24 8.79
CA GLN A 103 1.61 6.58 9.91
C GLN A 103 1.47 8.07 10.24
N GLY A 104 1.49 8.93 9.23
CA GLY A 104 1.33 10.37 9.39
C GLY A 104 0.05 10.72 10.11
N VAL A 105 -1.08 10.12 9.72
CA VAL A 105 -2.39 10.35 10.39
C VAL A 105 -2.43 9.77 11.80
N ILE A 106 -1.91 8.55 12.02
CA ILE A 106 -1.94 7.89 13.33
C ILE A 106 -1.13 8.65 14.37
N TYR A 107 0.04 9.17 13.98
CA TYR A 107 0.96 9.84 14.89
C TYR A 107 0.76 11.35 14.97
N GLN A 108 -0.32 11.88 14.38
CA GLN A 108 -0.69 13.27 14.64
C GLN A 108 -0.92 13.48 16.16
N PRO A 109 -0.37 14.57 16.73
CA PRO A 109 -0.57 14.86 18.15
C PRO A 109 -2.06 14.88 18.51
N LEU A 110 -2.43 14.15 19.56
CA LEU A 110 -3.80 14.09 20.10
C LEU A 110 -4.87 13.54 19.14
N ALA A 111 -4.49 12.92 18.01
CA ALA A 111 -5.46 12.34 17.07
C ALA A 111 -6.14 11.07 17.60
N PHE A 112 -5.40 10.26 18.36
CA PHE A 112 -5.85 9.01 18.95
C PHE A 112 -5.26 8.85 20.35
N GLU A 113 -6.12 8.79 21.36
CA GLU A 113 -5.71 8.60 22.75
C GLU A 113 -4.96 7.28 22.94
N SER A 114 -5.36 6.24 22.18
CA SER A 114 -4.74 4.92 22.20
C SER A 114 -3.27 4.89 21.75
N VAL A 115 -2.84 5.88 20.97
CA VAL A 115 -1.45 6.02 20.52
C VAL A 115 -0.61 6.62 21.65
N ILE A 116 -1.13 7.67 22.29
CA ILE A 116 -0.45 8.38 23.37
C ILE A 116 -0.24 7.48 24.59
N ASN A 117 -1.27 6.72 24.99
CA ASN A 117 -1.21 5.84 26.15
C ASN A 117 -0.60 4.45 25.83
N GLY A 118 -0.08 4.25 24.61
CA GLY A 118 0.53 3.00 24.15
C GLY A 118 -0.43 1.81 24.07
N HIS A 119 -1.75 2.00 24.17
CA HIS A 119 -2.73 0.92 24.07
C HIS A 119 -2.68 0.22 22.70
N ILE A 120 -2.39 0.96 21.62
CA ILE A 120 -2.20 0.43 20.27
C ILE A 120 -1.12 -0.69 20.19
N TRP A 121 -0.16 -0.69 21.12
CA TRP A 121 0.89 -1.71 21.19
C TRP A 121 0.52 -2.90 22.06
N ARG A 122 -0.44 -2.73 22.99
CA ARG A 122 -0.87 -3.74 23.95
C ARG A 122 -2.04 -4.60 23.48
N VAL A 123 -2.75 -4.21 22.41
CA VAL A 123 -3.79 -5.05 21.80
C VAL A 123 -3.19 -6.34 21.23
N THR A 124 -3.79 -7.48 21.58
CA THR A 124 -3.27 -8.81 21.23
C THR A 124 -4.10 -9.53 20.17
N ASN A 125 -5.44 -9.47 20.25
CA ASN A 125 -6.33 -10.07 19.25
C ASN A 125 -6.64 -9.06 18.12
N LEU A 126 -6.05 -9.30 16.96
CA LEU A 126 -6.22 -8.44 15.78
C LEU A 126 -7.09 -9.07 14.69
N THR A 127 -7.65 -10.27 14.88
CA THR A 127 -8.30 -11.02 13.80
C THR A 127 -9.47 -10.25 13.19
N GLN A 128 -10.40 -9.76 14.02
CA GLN A 128 -11.56 -9.00 13.54
C GLN A 128 -11.16 -7.61 13.05
N ALA A 129 -10.25 -6.95 13.77
CA ALA A 129 -9.79 -5.61 13.43
C ALA A 129 -9.01 -5.56 12.11
N ASN A 130 -8.18 -6.57 11.81
CA ASN A 130 -7.49 -6.71 10.53
C ASN A 130 -8.47 -6.95 9.39
N ARG A 131 -9.53 -7.75 9.62
CA ARG A 131 -10.59 -7.95 8.62
C ARG A 131 -11.35 -6.65 8.35
N ALA A 132 -11.66 -5.88 9.39
CA ALA A 132 -12.32 -4.59 9.27
C ALA A 132 -11.43 -3.57 8.54
N ALA A 133 -10.14 -3.50 8.88
CA ALA A 133 -9.16 -2.69 8.19
C ALA A 133 -9.06 -3.06 6.70
N GLN A 134 -8.97 -4.36 6.38
CA GLN A 134 -8.94 -4.83 5.00
C GLN A 134 -10.23 -4.48 4.25
N ALA A 135 -11.39 -4.56 4.89
CA ALA A 135 -12.66 -4.19 4.28
C ALA A 135 -12.71 -2.69 3.94
N ALA A 136 -12.25 -1.82 4.83
CA ALA A 136 -12.15 -0.39 4.57
C ALA A 136 -11.12 -0.06 3.48
N ILE A 137 -9.96 -0.74 3.50
CA ILE A 137 -8.97 -0.66 2.42
C ILE A 137 -9.65 -0.99 1.11
N ASN A 138 -10.36 -2.13 1.03
CA ASN A 138 -11.14 -2.61 -0.11
C ASN A 138 -12.35 -1.72 -0.48
N GLY A 139 -12.50 -0.56 0.14
CA GLY A 139 -13.41 0.49 -0.30
C GLY A 139 -14.74 0.54 0.45
N TRP A 140 -14.94 -0.32 1.46
CA TRP A 140 -16.14 -0.22 2.28
C TRP A 140 -16.02 0.92 3.30
N ASP A 141 -16.77 2.00 3.08
CA ASP A 141 -16.89 3.11 4.01
C ASP A 141 -18.35 3.28 4.50
N PRO A 142 -18.71 2.78 5.70
CA PRO A 142 -20.05 2.97 6.27
C PRO A 142 -20.30 4.38 6.84
N THR A 143 -19.29 5.26 6.82
CA THR A 143 -19.33 6.62 7.37
C THR A 143 -19.66 7.69 6.34
N TYR A 144 -19.69 7.32 5.06
CA TYR A 144 -19.93 8.23 3.93
C TYR A 144 -18.91 9.38 3.83
N GLY A 145 -17.62 9.08 4.03
CA GLY A 145 -16.55 10.08 3.91
C GLY A 145 -16.28 10.87 5.19
N ALA A 146 -16.69 10.38 6.37
CA ALA A 146 -16.45 11.10 7.61
C ALA A 146 -14.95 11.24 7.92
N LEU A 147 -14.58 12.36 8.53
CA LEU A 147 -13.20 12.68 8.94
C LEU A 147 -13.00 12.62 10.47
N TYR A 148 -14.09 12.52 11.21
CA TYR A 148 -14.09 12.52 12.66
C TYR A 148 -15.14 11.53 13.18
N PHE A 149 -14.89 11.01 14.37
CA PHE A 149 -15.86 10.25 15.15
C PHE A 149 -15.63 10.54 16.63
N TRP A 150 -16.65 10.37 17.47
CA TRP A 150 -16.49 10.43 18.93
C TRP A 150 -17.54 9.61 19.67
N ASN A 151 -17.27 9.30 20.93
CA ASN A 151 -18.25 8.69 21.82
C ASN A 151 -19.01 9.80 22.57
N PRO A 152 -20.32 10.00 22.34
CA PRO A 152 -21.10 11.07 22.94
C PRO A 152 -21.24 10.93 24.47
N SER A 153 -20.98 9.74 25.02
CA SER A 153 -21.01 9.47 26.45
C SER A 153 -19.68 9.78 27.17
N LYS A 154 -18.63 10.21 26.44
CA LYS A 154 -17.34 10.63 27.01
C LYS A 154 -17.17 12.15 26.90
N PRO A 155 -16.43 12.79 27.83
CA PRO A 155 -16.02 14.17 27.68
C PRO A 155 -15.19 14.36 26.40
N VAL A 156 -15.59 15.32 25.56
CA VAL A 156 -14.93 15.67 24.30
C VAL A 156 -14.93 17.19 24.11
N SER A 157 -14.06 17.69 23.23
CA SER A 157 -14.00 19.13 22.94
C SER A 157 -15.36 19.66 22.45
N PRO A 158 -15.88 20.79 22.97
CA PRO A 158 -17.13 21.40 22.49
C PRO A 158 -17.16 21.65 20.98
N TRP A 159 -15.99 21.89 20.36
CA TRP A 159 -15.87 22.07 18.92
C TRP A 159 -16.38 20.87 18.12
N ILE A 160 -16.23 19.62 18.60
CA ILE A 160 -16.65 18.44 17.83
C ILE A 160 -18.16 18.42 17.60
N TRP A 161 -18.92 18.96 18.56
CA TRP A 161 -20.38 19.06 18.49
C TRP A 161 -20.87 20.11 17.48
N THR A 162 -19.97 20.95 16.96
CA THR A 162 -20.28 21.87 15.85
C THR A 162 -20.24 21.19 14.49
N ARG A 163 -19.72 19.96 14.41
CA ARG A 163 -19.69 19.18 13.18
C ARG A 163 -21.08 18.60 12.92
N ARG A 164 -21.44 18.47 11.63
CA ARG A 164 -22.67 17.79 11.24
C ARG A 164 -22.55 16.29 11.55
N ILE A 165 -23.44 15.78 12.39
CA ILE A 165 -23.56 14.33 12.64
C ILE A 165 -24.16 13.67 11.40
N VAL A 166 -23.45 12.69 10.85
CA VAL A 166 -23.87 11.96 9.65
C VAL A 166 -24.67 10.72 10.03
N ARG A 167 -24.18 9.95 11.02
CA ARG A 167 -24.80 8.70 11.49
C ARG A 167 -24.20 8.31 12.84
N GLN A 168 -24.90 7.44 13.57
CA GLN A 168 -24.35 6.74 14.72
C GLN A 168 -24.14 5.25 14.38
N ILE A 169 -22.97 4.72 14.69
CA ILE A 169 -22.62 3.29 14.54
C ILE A 169 -22.06 2.81 15.88
N GLY A 170 -22.80 1.95 16.56
CA GLY A 170 -22.47 1.53 17.92
C GLY A 170 -22.45 2.73 18.87
N ARG A 171 -21.32 2.92 19.57
CA ARG A 171 -21.13 4.04 20.51
C ARG A 171 -20.48 5.26 19.87
N HIS A 172 -20.25 5.28 18.56
CA HIS A 172 -19.65 6.42 17.86
C HIS A 172 -20.66 7.17 17.00
N VAL A 173 -20.56 8.50 17.03
CA VAL A 173 -21.21 9.43 16.09
C VAL A 173 -20.17 10.11 15.21
#